data_AF-A0A7L6L5G4-F1
#
_entry.id   AF-A0A7L6L5G4-F1
#
_cell.length_a   1.000
_cell.length_b   1.000
_cell.length_c   1.000
_cell.angle_alpha   90.00
_cell.angle_beta   90.00
_cell.angle_gamma   90.00
#
_symmetry.space_group_name_H-M   'P 1'
#
loop_
_entity.id
_entity.type
_entity.pdbx_description
1 polymer ?
#
loop_
_entity_poly.entity_id
_entity_poly.type
_entity_poly.pdbx_seq_one_letter_code
_entity_poly.pdbx_strand_id
1 'polypeptide(L)' 'MSESHMLPPGPFTRQQAEAVTRRYHNISIEDDQGSHFRLVVRDSEGRMVWRAWCFEPDAGEGLYRYGRKSGPLRASSS' A
#
# COMPACT_ATOMS: atom_id res chain seq x y z
N MET A 1 -18.35 2.01 8.34
CA MET A 1 -17.02 2.58 8.05
C MET A 1 -16.61 2.04 6.69
N SER A 2 -16.48 2.90 5.67
CA SER A 2 -16.32 2.42 4.29
C SER A 2 -15.02 1.64 4.12
N GLU A 3 -15.14 0.39 3.66
CA GLU A 3 -14.08 -0.57 3.33
C GLU A 3 -13.11 -0.08 2.24
N SER A 4 -13.34 1.11 1.69
CA SER A 4 -12.57 1.75 0.62
C SER A 4 -11.13 2.14 0.98
N HIS A 5 -10.69 1.88 2.21
CA HIS A 5 -9.38 2.31 2.74
C HIS A 5 -8.36 1.19 2.89
N MET A 6 -8.77 -0.06 2.61
CA MET A 6 -7.94 -1.23 2.83
C MET A 6 -7.87 -2.06 1.55
N LEU A 7 -6.69 -2.61 1.25
CA LEU A 7 -6.55 -3.53 0.12
C LEU A 7 -7.36 -4.81 0.39
N PRO A 8 -7.91 -5.45 -0.65
CA PRO A 8 -8.44 -6.81 -0.52
C PRO A 8 -7.31 -7.75 -0.08
N PRO A 9 -7.57 -8.86 0.63
CA PRO A 9 -6.51 -9.78 1.07
C PRO A 9 -5.69 -10.36 -0.09
N GLY A 10 -6.26 -10.44 -1.30
CA GLY A 10 -5.58 -10.93 -2.49
C GLY A 10 -5.13 -9.82 -3.46
N PRO A 11 -5.14 -10.10 -4.78
CA PRO A 11 -4.74 -9.14 -5.81
C PRO A 11 -5.49 -7.81 -5.71
N PHE A 12 -4.82 -6.72 -6.07
CA PHE A 12 -5.39 -5.38 -6.02
C PHE A 12 -5.17 -4.59 -7.30
N THR A 13 -6.04 -3.62 -7.52
CA THR A 13 -5.99 -2.74 -8.70
C THR A 13 -5.11 -1.52 -8.46
N ARG A 14 -4.73 -0.86 -9.55
CA ARG A 14 -3.98 0.41 -9.49
C ARG A 14 -4.74 1.49 -8.70
N GLN A 15 -6.05 1.60 -8.88
CA GLN A 15 -6.87 2.55 -8.13
C GLN A 15 -6.84 2.28 -6.62
N GLN A 16 -6.88 1.01 -6.22
CA GLN A 16 -6.77 0.64 -4.80
C GLN A 16 -5.37 0.97 -4.25
N ALA A 17 -4.32 0.69 -5.01
CA ALA A 17 -2.96 1.04 -4.62
C ALA A 17 -2.76 2.56 -4.49
N GLU A 18 -3.27 3.35 -5.44
CA GLU A 18 -3.24 4.81 -5.39
C GLU A 18 -4.02 5.39 -4.20
N ALA A 19 -5.16 4.79 -3.84
CA ALA A 19 -5.92 5.20 -2.65
C ALA A 19 -5.09 5.02 -1.37
N VAL A 20 -4.35 3.90 -1.28
CA VAL A 20 -3.50 3.59 -0.12
C VAL A 20 -2.28 4.51 -0.06
N THR A 21 -1.57 4.74 -1.18
CA THR A 21 -0.40 5.63 -1.20
C THR A 21 -0.76 7.10 -0.95
N ARG A 22 -1.96 7.55 -1.33
CA ARG A 22 -2.46 8.88 -0.96
C ARG A 22 -2.69 9.03 0.53
N ARG A 23 -3.04 7.95 1.23
CA ARG A 23 -3.37 7.95 2.66
C ARG A 23 -2.13 7.81 3.55
N TYR A 24 -1.13 7.06 3.11
CA TYR A 24 0.03 6.71 3.92
C TYR A 24 1.35 7.11 3.24
N HIS A 25 2.14 7.95 3.91
CA HIS A 25 3.43 8.41 3.37
C HIS A 25 4.46 7.30 3.23
N ASN A 26 4.34 6.25 4.03
CA ASN A 26 5.30 5.16 4.07
C ASN A 26 5.00 4.07 3.04
N ILE A 27 4.08 4.32 2.11
CA ILE A 27 3.66 3.37 1.09
C ILE A 27 3.83 4.00 -0.29
N SER A 28 4.49 3.30 -1.19
CA SER A 28 4.73 3.74 -2.57
C SER A 28 4.42 2.65 -3.58
N ILE A 29 4.06 3.06 -4.80
CA ILE A 29 4.03 2.19 -5.98
C ILE A 29 5.41 2.22 -6.61
N GLU A 30 5.98 1.05 -6.89
CA GLU A 30 7.29 0.88 -7.52
C GLU A 30 7.25 -0.19 -8.61
N ASP A 31 8.33 -0.26 -9.40
CA ASP A 31 8.49 -1.16 -10.54
C ASP A 31 7.24 -1.15 -11.47
N ASP A 32 6.70 0.05 -11.70
CA ASP A 32 5.46 0.26 -12.45
C ASP A 32 5.68 0.01 -13.95
N GLN A 33 5.19 -1.13 -14.41
CA GLN A 33 5.16 -1.57 -15.81
C GLN A 33 3.72 -1.60 -16.34
N GLY A 34 2.89 -0.64 -15.90
CA GLY A 34 1.50 -0.51 -16.33
C GLY A 34 0.55 -1.39 -15.50
N SER A 35 0.29 -2.61 -15.96
CA SER A 35 -0.57 -3.58 -15.24
C SER A 35 0.17 -4.36 -14.17
N HIS A 36 1.50 -4.41 -14.23
CA HIS A 36 2.35 -5.05 -13.22
C HIS A 36 3.10 -3.96 -12.45
N PHE A 37 2.83 -3.89 -11.16
CA PHE A 37 3.49 -2.96 -10.25
C PHE A 37 3.50 -3.57 -8.85
N ARG A 38 4.37 -3.08 -7.98
CA ARG A 38 4.41 -3.50 -6.58
C ARG A 38 4.07 -2.36 -5.65
N LEU A 39 3.39 -2.68 -4.55
CA LEU A 39 3.34 -1.80 -3.39
C LEU A 39 4.54 -2.09 -2.50
N VAL A 40 5.17 -1.03 -2.01
CA VAL A 40 6.31 -1.10 -1.10
C VAL A 40 5.97 -0.30 0.14
N VAL A 41 6.14 -0.91 1.30
CA VAL A 41 6.00 -0.27 2.60
C VAL A 41 7.39 -0.08 3.19
N ARG A 42 7.65 1.14 3.66
CA ARG A 42 8.90 1.52 4.35
C ARG A 42 8.63 1.82 5.82
N ASP A 43 9.66 1.68 6.65
CA ASP A 43 9.67 2.19 8.02
C ASP A 43 10.01 3.70 8.06
N SER A 44 10.08 4.28 9.26
CA SER A 44 10.44 5.69 9.47
C SER A 44 11.88 6.03 9.06
N GLU A 45 12.75 5.03 8.93
CA GLU A 45 14.13 5.17 8.46
C GLU A 45 14.22 4.99 6.93
N GLY A 46 13.09 4.81 6.25
CA GLY A 46 13.02 4.61 4.80
C GLY A 46 13.42 3.21 4.34
N ARG A 47 13.60 2.24 5.25
CA ARG A 47 13.95 0.87 4.90
C ARG A 47 12.71 0.11 4.47
N MET A 48 12.82 -0.67 3.40
CA MET A 48 11.74 -1.54 2.94
C MET A 48 11.45 -2.63 3.98
N VAL A 49 10.24 -2.63 4.52
CA VAL A 49 9.78 -3.64 5.50
C VAL A 49 8.82 -4.64 4.86
N TRP A 50 8.18 -4.27 3.76
CA TRP A 50 7.30 -5.16 3.02
C TRP A 50 7.14 -4.72 1.56
N ARG A 51 6.90 -5.69 0.68
CA ARG A 51 6.49 -5.46 -0.71
C ARG A 51 5.60 -6.61 -1.19
N ALA A 52 4.72 -6.32 -2.13
CA ALA A 52 3.98 -7.33 -2.89
C ALA A 52 3.64 -6.83 -4.29
N TRP A 53 3.70 -7.72 -5.27
CA TRP A 53 3.16 -7.46 -6.61
C TRP A 53 1.63 -7.41 -6.58
N CYS A 54 1.04 -6.57 -7.43
CA CYS A 54 -0.41 -6.36 -7.48
C CYS A 54 -1.24 -7.62 -7.82
N PHE A 55 -0.61 -8.65 -8.41
CA PHE A 55 -1.23 -9.90 -8.82
C PHE A 55 -0.95 -11.08 -7.87
N GLU A 56 -0.16 -10.88 -6.79
CA GLU A 56 0.09 -11.94 -5.81
C GLU A 56 -1.24 -12.36 -5.14
N PRO A 57 -1.44 -13.67 -4.89
CA PRO A 57 -2.70 -14.18 -4.34
C PRO A 57 -2.98 -13.69 -2.91
N ASP A 58 -1.96 -13.23 -2.20
CA ASP A 58 -1.94 -12.73 -0.82
C ASP A 58 -1.44 -11.27 -0.73
N ALA A 59 -1.47 -10.54 -1.86
CA ALA A 59 -0.84 -9.22 -1.98
C ALA A 59 -1.35 -8.18 -0.98
N GLY A 60 -2.62 -8.19 -0.60
CA GLY A 60 -3.14 -7.22 0.37
C GLY A 60 -3.13 -7.69 1.82
N GLU A 61 -2.82 -8.96 2.12
CA GLU A 61 -2.67 -9.43 3.50
C GLU A 61 -1.53 -8.72 4.24
N GLY A 62 -0.42 -8.47 3.53
CA GLY A 62 0.75 -7.83 4.11
C GLY A 62 0.49 -6.39 4.55
N LEU A 63 -0.38 -5.66 3.86
CA LEU A 63 -0.76 -4.30 4.27
C LEU A 63 -1.46 -4.30 5.63
N TYR A 64 -2.30 -5.29 5.95
CA TYR A 64 -2.89 -5.40 7.28
C TYR A 64 -1.84 -5.75 8.34
N ARG A 65 -0.82 -6.53 8.01
CA ARG A 65 0.21 -6.93 8.97
C ARG A 65 1.22 -5.81 9.27
N TYR A 66 1.61 -5.04 8.25
CA TYR A 66 2.63 -3.98 8.35
C TYR A 66 2.04 -2.56 8.39
N GLY A 67 0.80 -2.37 7.92
CA GLY A 67 0.07 -1.10 7.96
C GLY A 67 -0.82 -0.91 9.20
N ARG A 68 -1.06 -1.95 10.02
CA ARG A 68 -1.86 -1.87 11.27
C ARG A 68 -1.24 -1.01 12.37
N LYS A 69 0.04 -0.69 12.28
CA LYS A 69 0.58 0.52 12.93
C LYS A 69 0.47 1.60 11.88
N SER A 70 -0.69 2.26 11.80
CA SER A 70 -0.95 3.34 10.87
C SER A 70 0.29 4.23 10.77
N GLY A 71 1.05 4.08 9.68
CA GLY A 71 2.15 4.96 9.36
C GLY A 71 1.62 6.39 9.33
N PRO A 72 2.48 7.41 9.51
CA PRO A 72 2.02 8.79 9.57
C PRO A 72 1.07 9.06 8.42
N LEU A 73 -0.19 9.37 8.77
CA LEU A 73 -1.20 9.73 7.80
C LEU A 73 -0.65 10.89 7.00
N ARG A 74 -0.89 10.86 5.70
CA ARG A 74 -0.58 12.00 4.86
C ARG A 74 -1.42 13.17 5.35
N ALA A 75 -0.77 14.19 5.91
CA ALA A 75 -1.45 15.36 6.41
C ALA A 75 -2.27 15.95 5.26
N SER A 76 -3.56 16.16 5.50
CA SER A 76 -4.41 16.89 4.56
C SER A 76 -3.90 18.34 4.55
N SER A 77 -3.01 18.67 3.63
CA SER A 77 -2.73 20.06 3.32
C SER A 77 -4.06 20.68 2.86
N SER A 78 -4.62 21.54 3.70
CA SER A 78 -5.74 22.43 3.34
C SER A 78 -5.29 23.47 2.32
#